data_AF-A0A1Y0BN71-F1
#
_entry.id   AF-A0A1Y0BN71-F1
#
_cell.length_a   1.000
_cell.length_b   1.000
_cell.length_c   1.000
_cell.angle_alpha   90.00
_cell.angle_beta   90.00
_cell.angle_gamma   90.00
#
_symmetry.space_group_name_H-M   'P 1'
#
loop_
_entity.id
_entity.type
_entity.pdbx_description
1 polymer ?
#
loop_
_entity_poly.entity_id
_entity_poly.type
_entity_poly.pdbx_seq_one_letter_code
_entity_poly.pdbx_strand_id
1 'polypeptide(L)'
;MVWHGRFGLAVLGLVSFRLVWGFVGSTNARFINFVRGPGSIKAYLRGQWSGVGHNPLGALSVVAILGVLLALTLTGLFANDDILFEGPLYALVDKSLSDQLTKIHQWFEPFILSLVAIHIVAIGFYVWIKKQPLVRPMLTGWKEVPAASGSVIQEPERSRWGAFLFALAVALAVVFMASGQWLAPTAGY
;
A
#
# COMPACT_ATOMS: atom_id res chain seq x y z
N MET A 1 -17.68 7.34 13.23
CA MET A 1 -17.40 7.63 11.81
C MET A 1 -16.27 8.64 11.58
N VAL A 2 -16.18 9.76 12.31
CA VAL A 2 -15.11 10.77 12.12
C VAL A 2 -13.68 10.19 12.13
N TRP A 3 -13.36 9.32 13.09
CA TRP A 3 -12.04 8.68 13.15
C TRP A 3 -11.76 7.74 11.98
N HIS A 4 -12.78 7.01 11.51
CA HIS A 4 -12.66 6.16 10.32
C HIS A 4 -12.27 7.00 9.09
N GLY A 5 -12.94 8.13 8.86
CA GLY A 5 -12.58 9.06 7.77
C GLY A 5 -11.16 9.62 7.90
N ARG A 6 -10.74 10.02 9.11
CA ARG A 6 -9.37 10.52 9.36
C ARG A 6 -8.31 9.46 9.10
N PHE A 7 -8.52 8.22 9.54
CA PHE A 7 -7.61 7.12 9.24
C PHE A 7 -7.63 6.77 7.75
N GLY A 8 -8.78 6.85 7.08
CA GLY A 8 -8.89 6.70 5.63
C GLY A 8 -8.00 7.69 4.86
N LEU A 9 -8.04 8.97 5.24
CA LEU A 9 -7.16 10.00 4.66
C LEU A 9 -5.67 9.74 4.95
N ALA A 10 -5.34 9.31 6.17
CA ALA A 10 -3.97 8.95 6.53
C ALA A 10 -3.46 7.76 5.70
N VAL A 11 -4.28 6.71 5.54
CA VAL A 11 -3.97 5.56 4.69
C VAL A 11 -3.81 5.97 3.23
N LEU A 12 -4.69 6.84 2.71
CA LEU A 12 -4.57 7.35 1.35
C LEU A 12 -3.22 8.05 1.15
N GLY A 13 -2.82 8.94 2.06
CA GLY A 13 -1.52 9.60 2.03
C GLY A 13 -0.34 8.62 2.04
N LEU A 14 -0.38 7.61 2.92
CA LEU A 14 0.66 6.57 3.00
C LEU A 14 0.73 5.72 1.73
N VAL A 15 -0.42 5.35 1.15
CA VAL A 15 -0.49 4.60 -0.11
C VAL A 15 0.04 5.43 -1.26
N SER A 16 -0.36 6.69 -1.39
CA SER A 16 0.15 7.61 -2.42
C SER A 16 1.66 7.81 -2.30
N PHE A 17 2.17 8.05 -1.09
CA PHE A 17 3.60 8.11 -0.82
C PHE A 17 4.29 6.83 -1.29
N ARG A 18 3.77 5.66 -0.90
CA ARG A 18 4.34 4.36 -1.24
C ARG A 18 4.34 4.09 -2.73
N LEU A 19 3.29 4.48 -3.45
CA LEU A 19 3.21 4.34 -4.90
C LEU A 19 4.29 5.18 -5.57
N VAL A 20 4.37 6.48 -5.26
CA VAL A 20 5.40 7.37 -5.83
C VAL A 20 6.80 6.87 -5.49
N TRP A 21 7.05 6.53 -4.22
CA TRP A 21 8.33 5.97 -3.76
C TRP A 21 8.69 4.64 -4.44
N GLY A 22 7.69 3.83 -4.78
CA GLY A 22 7.87 2.59 -5.54
C GLY A 22 8.24 2.80 -7.02
N PHE A 23 8.20 4.03 -7.54
CA PHE A 23 8.72 4.36 -8.88
C PHE A 23 10.04 5.13 -8.81
N VAL A 24 10.13 6.17 -7.97
CA VAL A 24 11.28 7.09 -7.95
C VAL A 24 12.27 6.87 -6.80
N GLY A 25 11.95 5.99 -5.86
CA GLY A 25 12.73 5.73 -4.65
C GLY A 25 14.03 4.96 -4.90
N SER A 26 14.63 4.47 -3.82
CA SER A 26 15.87 3.68 -3.87
C SER A 26 15.67 2.34 -4.58
N THR A 27 16.77 1.72 -5.01
CA THR A 27 16.76 0.46 -5.76
C THR A 27 15.88 -0.60 -5.12
N ASN A 28 16.00 -0.87 -3.82
CA ASN A 28 15.19 -1.89 -3.15
C ASN A 28 13.72 -1.51 -2.97
N ALA A 29 13.38 -0.23 -3.11
CA ALA A 29 12.01 0.25 -2.97
C ALA A 29 11.18 0.10 -4.26
N ARG A 30 11.82 0.11 -5.43
CA ARG A 30 11.12 0.18 -6.72
C ARG A 30 10.40 -1.11 -7.08
N PHE A 31 9.16 -1.00 -7.57
CA PHE A 31 8.34 -2.15 -7.97
C PHE A 31 9.05 -3.06 -8.97
N ILE A 32 9.76 -2.48 -9.94
CA ILE A 32 10.49 -3.24 -10.98
C ILE A 32 11.55 -4.20 -10.41
N ASN A 33 12.10 -3.90 -9.23
CA ASN A 33 13.18 -4.70 -8.64
C ASN A 33 12.67 -5.88 -7.81
N PHE A 34 11.43 -5.82 -7.30
CA PHE A 34 10.87 -6.87 -6.46
C PHE A 34 9.64 -7.58 -7.04
N VAL A 35 8.87 -6.94 -7.93
CA VAL A 35 7.75 -7.58 -8.64
C VAL A 35 8.33 -8.44 -9.76
N ARG A 36 8.26 -9.76 -9.58
CA ARG A 36 8.81 -10.74 -10.53
C ARG A 36 7.73 -11.24 -11.48
N GLY A 37 8.12 -11.55 -12.71
CA GLY A 37 7.21 -12.07 -13.73
C GLY A 37 6.68 -13.49 -13.46
N PRO A 38 5.73 -13.96 -14.28
CA PRO A 38 5.02 -15.23 -14.06
C PRO A 38 5.95 -16.46 -14.04
N GLY A 39 7.09 -16.43 -14.76
CA GLY A 39 8.08 -17.50 -14.72
C GLY A 39 8.72 -17.70 -13.34
N SER A 40 9.04 -16.61 -12.65
CA SER A 40 9.60 -16.65 -11.29
C SER A 40 8.58 -17.13 -10.26
N ILE A 41 7.30 -16.77 -10.43
CA ILE A 41 6.20 -17.26 -9.58
C ILE A 41 6.09 -18.79 -9.72
N LYS A 42 6.11 -19.31 -10.95
CA LYS A 42 6.09 -20.76 -11.20
C LYS A 42 7.31 -21.47 -10.61
N ALA A 43 8.51 -20.92 -10.78
CA ALA A 43 9.72 -21.48 -10.19
C ALA A 43 9.67 -21.51 -8.65
N TYR A 44 9.10 -20.47 -8.03
CA TYR A 44 8.89 -20.42 -6.58
C TYR A 44 7.91 -21.50 -6.09
N LEU A 45 6.77 -21.66 -6.77
CA LEU A 45 5.80 -22.71 -6.43
C LEU A 45 6.38 -24.13 -6.58
N ARG A 46 7.39 -24.31 -7.44
CA ARG A 46 8.13 -25.57 -7.62
C ARG A 46 9.30 -25.75 -6.65
N GLY A 47 9.53 -24.80 -5.74
CA GLY A 47 10.66 -24.84 -4.79
C GLY A 47 12.03 -24.56 -5.41
N GLN A 48 12.08 -24.07 -6.66
CA GLN A 48 13.32 -23.83 -7.42
C GLN A 48 13.81 -22.38 -7.32
N TRP A 49 13.33 -21.62 -6.34
CA TRP A 49 13.64 -20.19 -6.20
C TRP A 49 14.77 -19.94 -5.19
N SER A 50 15.83 -19.29 -5.63
CA SER A 50 17.02 -18.93 -4.82
C SER A 50 17.31 -17.41 -4.75
N GLY A 51 16.35 -16.56 -5.13
CA GLY A 51 16.59 -15.11 -5.19
C GLY A 51 16.59 -14.39 -3.83
N VAL A 52 17.49 -13.41 -3.69
CA VAL A 52 17.54 -12.49 -2.53
C VAL A 52 16.51 -11.37 -2.70
N GLY A 53 15.72 -11.12 -1.65
CA GLY A 53 14.69 -10.06 -1.63
C GLY A 53 13.32 -10.61 -1.25
N HIS A 54 12.26 -9.99 -1.80
CA HIS A 54 10.91 -10.53 -1.67
C HIS A 54 10.79 -11.81 -2.50
N ASN A 55 10.23 -12.85 -1.89
CA ASN A 55 9.80 -13.99 -2.67
C ASN A 55 8.65 -13.56 -3.63
N PRO A 56 8.45 -14.23 -4.77
CA PRO A 56 7.43 -13.83 -5.75
C PRO A 56 6.01 -13.73 -5.18
N LEU A 57 5.63 -14.57 -4.20
CA LEU A 57 4.31 -14.48 -3.55
C LEU A 57 4.20 -13.27 -2.62
N GLY A 58 5.28 -12.89 -1.93
CA GLY A 58 5.34 -11.71 -1.07
C GLY A 58 5.22 -10.43 -1.90
N ALA A 59 5.84 -10.39 -3.08
CA ALA A 59 5.67 -9.28 -4.01
C ALA A 59 4.20 -9.14 -4.47
N LEU A 60 3.52 -10.26 -4.77
CA LEU A 60 2.10 -10.26 -5.11
C LEU A 60 1.22 -9.78 -3.94
N SER A 61 1.54 -10.21 -2.70
CA SER A 61 0.83 -9.76 -1.50
C SER A 61 0.90 -8.23 -1.34
N VAL A 62 2.06 -7.62 -1.55
CA VAL A 62 2.23 -6.16 -1.49
C VAL A 62 1.35 -5.46 -2.54
N VAL A 63 1.37 -5.94 -3.78
CA VAL A 63 0.55 -5.36 -4.87
C VAL A 63 -0.94 -5.51 -4.58
N ALA A 64 -1.38 -6.67 -4.09
CA ALA A 64 -2.78 -6.93 -3.75
C ALA A 64 -3.27 -6.03 -2.61
N ILE A 65 -2.50 -5.92 -1.52
CA ILE A 65 -2.84 -5.06 -0.37
C ILE A 65 -2.89 -3.59 -0.80
N LEU A 66 -1.90 -3.10 -1.57
CA LEU A 66 -1.91 -1.73 -2.07
C LEU A 66 -3.11 -1.45 -2.98
N GLY A 67 -3.47 -2.40 -3.86
CA GLY A 67 -4.62 -2.27 -4.74
C GLY A 67 -5.95 -2.18 -3.97
N VAL A 68 -6.15 -3.05 -2.98
CA VAL A 68 -7.38 -3.04 -2.16
C VAL A 68 -7.44 -1.79 -1.27
N LEU A 69 -6.32 -1.37 -0.65
CA LEU A 69 -6.29 -0.12 0.13
C LEU A 69 -6.59 1.10 -0.75
N LEU A 70 -6.08 1.12 -1.98
CA LEU A 70 -6.39 2.19 -2.93
C LEU A 70 -7.88 2.19 -3.30
N ALA A 71 -8.46 1.03 -3.58
CA ALA A 71 -9.89 0.92 -3.85
C ALA A 71 -10.73 1.41 -2.66
N LEU A 72 -10.42 0.96 -1.44
CA LEU A 72 -11.10 1.39 -0.22
C LEU A 72 -10.99 2.90 0.00
N THR A 73 -9.78 3.45 -0.07
CA THR A 73 -9.58 4.88 0.17
C THR A 73 -10.24 5.74 -0.90
N LEU A 74 -10.12 5.41 -2.19
CA LEU A 74 -10.74 6.18 -3.27
C LEU A 74 -12.27 6.14 -3.21
N THR A 75 -12.86 4.96 -3.02
CA THR A 75 -14.33 4.84 -2.89
C THR A 75 -14.85 5.49 -1.62
N GLY A 76 -14.10 5.39 -0.51
CA GLY A 76 -14.45 6.00 0.77
C GLY A 76 -14.48 7.53 0.77
N LEU A 77 -13.74 8.20 -0.14
CA LEU A 77 -13.80 9.65 -0.28
C LEU A 77 -15.18 10.18 -0.67
N PHE A 78 -15.94 9.36 -1.38
CA PHE A 78 -17.26 9.69 -1.91
C PHE A 78 -18.38 8.93 -1.21
N ALA A 79 -18.07 8.07 -0.24
CA ALA A 79 -19.05 7.25 0.43
C ALA A 79 -19.96 8.09 1.34
N ASN A 80 -21.16 7.59 1.61
CA ASN A 80 -22.12 8.19 2.52
C ASN A 80 -22.80 7.08 3.35
N ASP A 81 -23.33 7.43 4.53
CA ASP A 81 -24.11 6.53 5.37
C ASP A 81 -25.60 6.93 5.50
N ASP A 82 -26.09 7.81 4.61
CA ASP A 82 -27.43 8.40 4.56
C ASP A 82 -27.90 9.15 5.84
N ILE A 83 -27.11 9.21 6.91
CA ILE A 83 -27.58 9.70 8.21
C ILE A 83 -26.63 10.71 8.85
N LEU A 84 -25.35 10.37 9.09
CA LEU A 84 -24.44 11.15 9.94
C LEU A 84 -23.01 11.31 9.38
N PHE A 85 -22.66 10.62 8.31
CA PHE A 85 -21.32 10.62 7.76
C PHE A 85 -21.33 10.64 6.24
N GLU A 86 -20.67 11.66 5.71
CA GLU A 86 -20.33 11.80 4.31
C GLU A 86 -18.82 11.85 4.16
N GLY A 87 -18.34 11.21 3.10
CA GLY A 87 -16.95 11.29 2.67
C GLY A 87 -16.60 12.73 2.27
N PRO A 88 -15.33 13.15 2.40
CA PRO A 88 -14.95 14.54 2.16
C PRO A 88 -15.26 15.08 0.76
N LEU A 89 -15.37 14.19 -0.24
CA LEU A 89 -15.66 14.54 -1.63
C LEU A 89 -17.08 14.14 -2.06
N TYR A 90 -17.96 13.77 -1.12
CA TYR A 90 -19.35 13.40 -1.41
C TYR A 90 -20.07 14.45 -2.28
N ALA A 91 -19.91 15.74 -1.95
CA ALA A 91 -20.56 16.84 -2.66
C ALA A 91 -20.15 16.99 -4.15
N LEU A 92 -19.10 16.29 -4.60
CA LEU A 92 -18.64 16.32 -5.99
C LEU A 92 -19.35 15.30 -6.90
N VAL A 93 -20.17 14.42 -6.33
CA VAL A 93 -20.88 13.37 -7.06
C VAL A 93 -22.37 13.38 -6.70
N ASP A 94 -23.20 12.81 -7.57
CA ASP A 94 -24.60 12.60 -7.23
C ASP A 94 -24.79 11.43 -6.24
N LYS A 95 -25.94 11.41 -5.57
CA LYS A 95 -26.26 10.39 -4.55
C LYS A 95 -26.21 8.97 -5.11
N SER A 96 -26.69 8.73 -6.34
CA SER A 96 -26.71 7.38 -6.92
C SER A 96 -25.30 6.83 -7.10
N LEU A 97 -24.37 7.66 -7.60
CA LEU A 97 -22.97 7.30 -7.70
C LEU A 97 -22.32 7.11 -6.33
N SER A 98 -22.61 8.00 -5.37
CA SER A 98 -22.12 7.84 -4.00
C SER A 98 -22.57 6.52 -3.36
N ASP A 99 -23.84 6.14 -3.49
CA ASP A 99 -24.38 4.89 -2.97
C ASP A 99 -23.70 3.66 -3.61
N GLN A 100 -23.36 3.73 -4.90
CA GLN A 100 -22.59 2.68 -5.58
C GLN A 100 -21.16 2.59 -5.04
N LEU A 101 -20.50 3.73 -4.84
CA LEU A 101 -19.14 3.78 -4.27
C LEU A 101 -19.12 3.27 -2.83
N THR A 102 -20.13 3.58 -2.02
CA THR A 102 -20.31 3.01 -0.67
C THR A 102 -20.42 1.49 -0.73
N LYS A 103 -21.21 0.93 -1.65
CA LYS A 103 -21.34 -0.53 -1.81
C LYS A 103 -20.02 -1.18 -2.21
N ILE A 104 -19.29 -0.57 -3.14
CA ILE A 104 -17.97 -1.06 -3.55
C ILE A 104 -17.00 -1.01 -2.36
N HIS A 105 -17.01 0.08 -1.58
CA HIS A 105 -16.18 0.22 -0.38
C HIS A 105 -16.43 -0.92 0.62
N GLN A 106 -17.71 -1.16 0.96
CA GLN A 106 -18.13 -2.24 1.86
C GLN A 106 -17.78 -3.63 1.29
N TRP A 107 -17.87 -3.80 -0.02
CA TRP A 107 -17.51 -5.06 -0.67
C TRP A 107 -16.02 -5.39 -0.51
N PHE A 108 -15.13 -4.38 -0.53
CA PHE A 108 -13.68 -4.57 -0.36
C PHE A 108 -13.23 -4.75 1.10
N GLU A 109 -14.04 -4.38 2.08
CA GLU A 109 -13.73 -4.53 3.52
C GLU A 109 -13.31 -5.96 3.92
N PRO A 110 -14.07 -7.03 3.60
CA PRO A 110 -13.65 -8.39 3.93
C PRO A 110 -12.39 -8.84 3.19
N PHE A 111 -12.13 -8.29 1.99
CA PHE A 111 -10.93 -8.63 1.22
C PHE A 111 -9.67 -8.11 1.89
N ILE A 112 -9.67 -6.86 2.37
CA ILE A 112 -8.48 -6.32 3.04
C ILE A 112 -8.19 -7.10 4.33
N LEU A 113 -9.22 -7.41 5.12
CA LEU A 113 -9.07 -8.21 6.34
C LEU A 113 -8.51 -9.61 6.04
N SER A 114 -9.02 -10.26 4.99
CA SER A 114 -8.52 -11.58 4.55
C SER A 114 -7.06 -11.52 4.08
N LEU A 115 -6.70 -10.51 3.28
CA LEU A 115 -5.32 -10.33 2.81
C LEU A 115 -4.36 -10.06 3.96
N VAL A 116 -4.76 -9.23 4.93
CA VAL A 116 -3.96 -8.96 6.14
C VAL A 116 -3.77 -10.23 6.96
N ALA A 117 -4.83 -11.01 7.17
CA ALA A 117 -4.74 -12.29 7.90
C ALA A 117 -3.77 -13.27 7.21
N ILE A 118 -3.91 -13.45 5.89
CA ILE A 118 -3.01 -14.30 5.09
C ILE A 118 -1.56 -13.79 5.18
N HIS A 119 -1.36 -12.48 5.11
CA HIS A 119 -0.05 -11.85 5.20
C HIS A 119 0.62 -12.13 6.56
N ILE A 120 -0.12 -11.97 7.66
CA ILE A 120 0.37 -12.25 9.02
C ILE A 120 0.73 -13.73 9.19
N VAL A 121 -0.13 -14.65 8.70
CA VAL A 121 0.15 -16.09 8.71
C VAL A 121 1.42 -16.41 7.93
N ALA A 122 1.60 -15.79 6.75
CA ALA A 122 2.81 -15.96 5.95
C ALA A 122 4.06 -15.46 6.70
N ILE A 123 4.02 -14.31 7.37
CA ILE A 123 5.12 -13.83 8.21
C ILE A 123 5.43 -14.84 9.31
N GLY A 124 4.41 -15.35 10.02
CA GLY A 124 4.57 -16.37 11.06
C GLY A 124 5.24 -17.65 10.54
N PHE A 125 4.81 -18.14 9.38
CA PHE A 125 5.44 -19.28 8.71
C PHE A 125 6.93 -19.02 8.44
N TYR A 126 7.29 -17.85 7.93
CA TYR A 126 8.68 -17.53 7.64
C TYR A 126 9.55 -17.39 8.90
N VAL A 127 9.00 -16.79 9.95
CA VAL A 127 9.71 -16.58 11.21
C VAL A 127 9.89 -17.89 11.97
N TRP A 128 8.84 -18.71 12.09
CA TRP A 128 8.87 -19.91 12.93
C TRP A 128 9.35 -21.17 12.20
N ILE A 129 8.91 -21.38 10.95
CA ILE A 129 9.23 -22.61 10.20
C ILE A 129 10.50 -22.40 9.36
N LYS A 130 10.60 -21.30 8.62
CA LYS A 130 11.80 -21.00 7.81
C LYS A 130 12.93 -20.38 8.62
N LYS A 131 12.70 -20.00 9.89
CA LYS A 131 13.67 -19.36 10.78
C LYS A 131 14.35 -18.14 10.15
N GLN A 132 13.59 -17.39 9.33
CA GLN A 132 14.06 -16.18 8.68
C GLN A 132 13.44 -14.95 9.35
N PRO A 133 14.23 -14.09 10.01
CA PRO A 133 13.70 -12.89 10.66
C PRO A 133 13.28 -11.86 9.61
N LEU A 134 11.99 -11.82 9.27
CA LEU A 134 11.45 -10.85 8.31
C LEU A 134 11.09 -9.50 8.95
N VAL A 135 10.73 -9.50 10.24
CA VAL A 135 10.29 -8.29 10.96
C VAL A 135 11.46 -7.34 11.22
N ARG A 136 12.63 -7.86 11.58
CA ARG A 136 13.81 -7.03 11.89
C ARG A 136 14.24 -6.15 10.70
N PRO A 137 14.38 -6.68 9.47
CA PRO A 137 14.65 -5.85 8.30
C PRO A 137 13.57 -4.80 7.98
N MET A 138 12.31 -5.03 8.35
CA MET A 138 11.23 -4.04 8.15
C MET A 138 11.39 -2.83 9.08
N LEU A 139 11.89 -3.05 10.30
CA LEU A 139 12.11 -1.99 11.29
C LEU A 139 13.44 -1.26 11.08
N THR A 140 14.50 -2.02 10.78
CA THR A 140 15.85 -1.43 10.64
C THR A 140 16.12 -0.94 9.22
N GLY A 141 15.42 -1.46 8.21
CA GLY A 141 15.75 -1.26 6.80
C GLY A 141 16.94 -2.08 6.30
N TRP A 142 17.55 -2.90 7.16
CA TRP A 142 18.76 -3.66 6.86
C TRP A 142 18.50 -5.17 6.91
N LYS A 143 18.94 -5.88 5.88
CA LYS A 143 18.89 -7.35 5.81
C LYS A 143 20.30 -7.90 5.69
N GLU A 144 20.67 -8.79 6.61
CA GLU A 144 21.90 -9.58 6.51
C GLU A 144 21.75 -10.59 5.36
N VAL A 145 22.69 -10.57 4.42
CA VAL A 145 22.74 -11.50 3.29
C VAL A 145 23.97 -12.40 3.48
N PRO A 146 23.80 -13.74 3.55
CA PRO A 146 24.94 -14.64 3.65
C PRO A 146 25.87 -14.48 2.45
N ALA A 147 27.18 -14.38 2.69
CA ALA A 147 28.20 -14.19 1.65
C ALA A 147 28.17 -15.25 0.54
N ALA A 148 27.64 -16.45 0.84
CA ALA A 148 27.48 -17.55 -0.11
C ALA A 148 26.32 -17.40 -1.11
N SER A 149 25.48 -16.36 -1.01
CA SER A 149 24.27 -16.23 -1.85
C SER A 149 24.52 -15.77 -3.29
N GLY A 150 25.78 -15.47 -3.69
CA GLY A 150 26.11 -15.08 -5.07
C GLY A 150 25.37 -13.84 -5.60
N SER A 151 24.62 -13.16 -4.73
CA SER A 151 23.85 -11.97 -5.09
C SER A 151 24.80 -10.80 -5.19
N VAL A 152 24.83 -10.15 -6.35
CA VAL A 152 25.45 -8.83 -6.51
C VAL A 152 24.88 -7.93 -5.42
N ILE A 153 25.69 -7.59 -4.42
CA ILE A 153 25.35 -6.56 -3.44
C ILE A 153 25.30 -5.26 -4.25
N GLN A 154 24.10 -4.82 -4.62
CA GLN A 154 23.95 -3.48 -5.19
C GLN A 154 24.26 -2.49 -4.07
N GLU A 155 25.37 -1.78 -4.22
CA GLU A 155 25.74 -0.64 -3.39
C GLU A 155 24.49 0.23 -3.16
N PRO A 156 24.17 0.59 -1.91
CA PRO A 156 23.03 1.44 -1.62
C PRO A 156 23.19 2.76 -2.39
N GLU A 157 22.29 2.98 -3.35
CA GLU A 157 22.27 4.22 -4.14
C GLU A 157 22.24 5.42 -3.18
N ARG A 158 23.10 6.42 -3.44
CA ARG A 158 23.26 7.66 -2.67
C ARG A 158 21.90 8.22 -2.24
N SER A 159 21.80 8.71 -1.00
CA SER A 159 20.54 9.16 -0.39
C SER A 159 19.69 10.03 -1.33
N ARG A 160 18.53 9.51 -1.76
CA ARG A 160 17.60 10.17 -2.68
C ARG A 160 16.63 11.07 -1.91
N TRP A 161 17.16 11.97 -1.08
CA TRP A 161 16.34 12.94 -0.31
C TRP A 161 15.40 13.74 -1.23
N GLY A 162 15.84 14.11 -2.44
CA GLY A 162 14.98 14.77 -3.42
C GLY A 162 13.76 13.92 -3.82
N ALA A 163 13.95 12.62 -4.08
CA ALA A 163 12.84 11.72 -4.38
C ALA A 163 11.91 11.52 -3.17
N PHE A 164 12.46 11.55 -1.95
CA PHE A 164 11.69 11.42 -0.73
C PHE A 164 10.81 12.64 -0.51
N LEU A 165 11.40 13.83 -0.62
CA LEU A 165 10.68 15.11 -0.52
C LEU A 165 9.62 15.23 -1.61
N PHE A 166 9.93 14.79 -2.83
CA PHE A 166 8.94 14.74 -3.91
C PHE A 166 7.77 13.79 -3.58
N ALA A 167 8.05 12.55 -3.16
CA ALA A 167 7.02 11.60 -2.78
C ALA A 167 6.17 12.11 -1.60
N LEU A 168 6.80 12.75 -0.62
CA LEU A 168 6.13 13.36 0.52
C LEU A 168 5.24 14.53 0.09
N ALA A 169 5.75 15.43 -0.76
CA ALA A 169 4.98 16.55 -1.28
C ALA A 169 3.75 16.09 -2.06
N VAL A 170 3.90 15.06 -2.92
CA VAL A 170 2.77 14.47 -3.66
C VAL A 170 1.76 13.85 -2.69
N ALA A 171 2.20 13.09 -1.69
CA ALA A 171 1.31 12.50 -0.70
C ALA A 171 0.51 13.54 0.09
N LEU A 172 1.18 14.61 0.55
CA LEU A 172 0.53 15.72 1.24
C LEU A 172 -0.46 16.46 0.32
N ALA A 173 -0.10 16.68 -0.95
CA ALA A 173 -1.01 17.28 -1.93
C ALA A 173 -2.24 16.40 -2.16
N VAL A 174 -2.09 15.07 -2.27
CA VAL A 174 -3.22 14.13 -2.40
C VAL A 174 -4.11 14.20 -1.17
N VAL A 175 -3.55 14.18 0.05
CA VAL A 175 -4.35 14.28 1.29
C VAL A 175 -5.08 15.61 1.37
N PHE A 176 -4.42 16.72 1.03
CA PHE A 176 -5.04 18.05 1.00
C PHE A 176 -6.21 18.10 0.02
N MET A 177 -6.00 17.63 -1.22
CA MET A 177 -7.05 17.55 -2.23
C MET A 177 -8.21 16.64 -1.80
N ALA A 178 -7.88 15.47 -1.25
CA ALA A 178 -8.85 14.48 -0.80
C ALA A 178 -9.61 14.91 0.45
N SER A 179 -9.08 15.84 1.25
CA SER A 179 -9.74 16.34 2.46
C SER A 179 -10.93 17.26 2.18
N GLY A 180 -11.10 17.72 0.94
CA GLY A 180 -12.19 18.63 0.57
C GLY A 180 -12.06 20.04 1.17
N GLN A 181 -10.99 20.37 1.91
CA GLN A 181 -10.81 21.70 2.55
C GLN A 181 -10.77 22.88 1.57
N TRP A 182 -10.48 22.60 0.30
CA TRP A 182 -10.47 23.60 -0.78
C TRP A 182 -11.86 23.83 -1.37
N LEU A 183 -12.83 22.94 -1.11
CA LEU A 183 -14.23 23.19 -1.41
C LEU A 183 -14.66 24.31 -0.47
N ALA A 184 -15.08 25.45 -1.03
CA ALA A 184 -15.63 26.55 -0.25
C ALA A 184 -16.72 25.99 0.69
N PRO A 185 -16.89 26.55 1.91
CA PRO A 185 -18.00 26.16 2.76
C PRO A 185 -19.26 26.28 1.91
N THR A 186 -19.96 25.16 1.68
CA THR A 186 -21.30 25.25 1.12
C THR A 186 -22.07 26.12 2.10
N ALA A 187 -22.51 27.28 1.63
CA ALA A 187 -23.40 28.14 2.39
C ALA A 187 -24.64 27.30 2.72
N GLY A 188 -24.66 26.72 3.91
CA GLY A 188 -25.83 26.05 4.45
C GLY A 188 -26.88 27.11 4.72
N TYR A 189 -28.04 26.94 4.10
CA TYR A 189 -29.31 27.39 4.68
C TYR A 189 -29.72 26.42 5.77
#